data_AF-Q0UIH8-F1
#
_entry.id   AF-Q0UIH8-F1
#
_cell.length_a   1.000
_cell.length_b   1.000
_cell.length_c   1.000
_cell.angle_alpha   90.00
_cell.angle_beta   90.00
_cell.angle_gamma   90.00
#
_symmetry.space_group_name_H-M   'P 1'
#
loop_
_entity.id
_entity.type
_entity.pdbx_description
1 polymer ?
#
loop_
_entity_poly.entity_id
_entity_poly.type
_entity_poly.pdbx_seq_one_letter_code
_entity_poly.pdbx_strand_id
1 'polypeptide(L)'
;MDDLVRDARDLDTDSSAYLDFHRRYTAAIVAPIYLQQYVSLNSTSQSLDVRIFEFVHEALNRSQNLPVYLPLLAEDPNQASAWNIAQDIRTLAYSLLASSTSTIREYKRKAQGISPQDIRPYSDTDLHAPAKEIDGRVGGLLKWAKSKDLNPSLLWSLFALSLVLGELNTAPSLPLVSRVINADFDYTWPFVQLTARFQAAMYSLRMLKQMTEIWLAVNQHIQSKLRGTLSSLQSQMANLPAIADMFFVPGQSKRLLADHEQLKALIEEIYVSIGVEVATEQVSNKKKKRQAREAERKKRKTEQRQQSSR
;
A
#
# COMPACT_ATOMS: atom_id res chain seq x y z
N MET A 1 -36.41 0.12 6.42
CA MET A 1 -35.59 0.64 7.55
C MET A 1 -36.36 0.53 8.86
N ASP A 2 -37.69 0.71 8.85
CA ASP A 2 -38.54 0.61 10.04
C ASP A 2 -38.70 -0.81 10.62
N ASP A 3 -38.60 -1.87 9.81
CA ASP A 3 -38.74 -3.25 10.32
C ASP A 3 -37.62 -3.63 11.28
N LEU A 4 -36.37 -3.24 11.01
CA LEU A 4 -35.25 -3.51 11.93
C LEU A 4 -35.40 -2.78 13.28
N VAL A 5 -36.02 -1.60 13.27
CA VAL A 5 -36.29 -0.82 14.48
C VAL A 5 -37.45 -1.41 15.28
N ARG A 6 -38.49 -1.92 14.60
CA ARG A 6 -39.59 -2.64 15.24
C ARG A 6 -39.12 -3.96 15.83
N ASP A 7 -38.37 -4.76 15.07
CA ASP A 7 -37.82 -6.05 15.50
C ASP A 7 -36.87 -5.90 16.69
N ALA A 8 -36.11 -4.80 16.75
CA ALA A 8 -35.24 -4.50 17.90
C ALA A 8 -36.03 -4.12 19.17
N ARG A 9 -37.23 -3.53 19.03
CA ARG A 9 -38.10 -3.17 20.17
C ARG A 9 -38.89 -4.36 20.69
N ASP A 10 -39.25 -5.28 19.81
CA ASP A 10 -39.98 -6.50 20.15
C ASP A 10 -39.05 -7.66 20.58
N LEU A 11 -37.74 -7.38 20.69
CA LEU A 11 -36.73 -8.35 21.09
C LEU A 11 -36.90 -8.69 22.59
N ASP A 12 -37.18 -9.96 22.86
CA ASP A 12 -37.25 -10.49 24.23
C ASP A 12 -35.86 -10.55 24.86
N THR A 13 -35.58 -9.60 25.76
CA THR A 13 -34.31 -9.49 26.49
C THR A 13 -34.13 -10.56 27.57
N ASP A 14 -35.18 -11.28 27.93
CA ASP A 14 -35.11 -12.39 28.88
C ASP A 14 -34.98 -13.75 28.17
N SER A 15 -35.07 -13.76 26.84
CA SER A 15 -34.88 -14.96 26.04
C SER A 15 -33.49 -15.56 26.26
N SER A 16 -33.42 -16.89 26.27
CA SER A 16 -32.15 -17.62 26.43
C SER A 16 -31.12 -17.24 25.36
N ALA A 17 -31.56 -16.98 24.13
CA ALA A 17 -30.73 -16.54 23.02
C ALA A 17 -30.17 -15.12 23.25
N TYR A 18 -30.99 -14.17 23.70
CA TYR A 18 -30.52 -12.83 24.04
C TYR A 18 -29.57 -12.85 25.24
N LEU A 19 -29.89 -13.59 26.30
CA LEU A 19 -29.04 -13.71 27.48
C LEU A 19 -27.72 -14.43 27.17
N ASP A 20 -27.71 -15.40 26.26
CA ASP A 20 -26.47 -16.02 25.77
C ASP A 20 -25.64 -15.04 24.95
N PHE A 21 -26.25 -14.33 24.00
CA PHE A 21 -25.61 -13.25 23.24
C PHE A 21 -25.04 -12.20 24.20
N HIS A 22 -25.86 -11.65 25.09
CA HIS A 22 -25.47 -10.64 26.07
C HIS A 22 -24.32 -11.12 26.92
N ARG A 23 -24.36 -12.36 27.44
CA ARG A 23 -23.25 -12.96 28.20
C ARG A 23 -21.95 -13.02 27.41
N ARG A 24 -21.96 -13.23 26.09
CA ARG A 24 -20.73 -13.20 25.27
C ARG A 24 -20.07 -11.81 25.24
N TYR A 25 -20.86 -10.74 25.42
CA TYR A 25 -20.38 -9.35 25.39
C TYR A 25 -20.30 -8.69 26.78
N THR A 26 -20.93 -9.26 27.82
CA THR A 26 -20.88 -8.77 29.21
C THR A 26 -20.15 -9.69 30.18
N ALA A 27 -19.77 -10.90 29.78
CA ALA A 27 -18.73 -11.64 30.48
C ALA A 27 -17.52 -10.72 30.63
N ALA A 28 -16.95 -10.68 31.83
CA ALA A 28 -15.85 -9.79 32.17
C ALA A 28 -14.79 -9.88 31.06
N ILE A 29 -14.64 -8.82 30.27
CA ILE A 29 -13.62 -8.72 29.24
C ILE A 29 -12.31 -8.69 30.02
N VAL A 30 -11.71 -9.87 30.20
CA VAL A 30 -10.38 -9.97 30.77
C VAL A 30 -9.45 -9.36 29.72
N ALA A 31 -8.98 -8.15 30.00
CA ALA A 31 -8.01 -7.50 29.15
C ALA A 31 -6.84 -8.47 28.90
N PRO A 32 -6.41 -8.66 27.64
CA PRO A 32 -5.29 -9.53 27.33
C PRO A 32 -4.08 -9.24 28.23
N ILE A 33 -3.39 -10.28 28.67
CA ILE A 33 -2.28 -10.19 29.64
C ILE A 33 -1.24 -9.16 29.18
N TYR A 34 -0.95 -9.10 27.88
CA TYR A 34 0.01 -8.16 27.33
C TYR A 34 -0.41 -6.68 27.48
N LEU A 35 -1.72 -6.35 27.54
CA LEU A 35 -2.16 -4.97 27.77
C LEU A 35 -1.90 -4.51 29.21
N GLN A 36 -1.93 -5.44 30.17
CA GLN A 36 -1.53 -5.15 31.54
C GLN A 36 -0.01 -5.00 31.65
N GLN A 37 0.74 -5.80 30.87
CA GLN A 37 2.20 -5.79 30.84
C GLN A 37 2.78 -4.53 30.17
N TYR A 38 2.10 -3.99 29.16
CA TYR A 38 2.60 -2.88 28.35
C TYR A 38 1.59 -1.72 28.32
N VAL A 39 1.56 -0.93 29.40
CA VAL A 39 0.64 0.23 29.56
C VAL A 39 0.74 1.22 28.39
N SER A 40 1.93 1.36 27.79
CA SER A 40 2.17 2.22 26.62
C SER A 40 1.45 1.76 25.34
N LEU A 41 1.01 0.50 25.25
CA LEU A 41 0.30 -0.03 24.08
C LEU A 41 -1.12 0.50 23.96
N ASN A 42 -1.75 0.98 25.06
CA ASN A 42 -3.14 1.40 25.01
C ASN A 42 -3.38 2.55 24.02
N SER A 43 -2.47 3.54 23.97
CA SER A 43 -2.57 4.65 23.03
C SER A 43 -2.15 4.25 21.60
N THR A 44 -1.08 3.46 21.46
CA THR A 44 -0.61 3.01 20.13
C THR A 44 -1.63 2.09 19.45
N SER A 45 -2.25 1.19 20.21
CA SER A 45 -3.20 0.19 19.69
C SER A 45 -4.49 0.80 19.14
N GLN A 46 -4.94 1.93 19.70
CA GLN A 46 -6.15 2.62 19.24
C GLN A 46 -6.01 3.21 17.82
N SER A 47 -4.78 3.40 17.34
CA SER A 47 -4.51 3.95 16.01
C SER A 47 -4.25 2.88 14.93
N LEU A 48 -4.26 1.60 15.32
CA LEU A 48 -4.02 0.48 14.42
C LEU A 48 -5.21 0.25 13.48
N ASP A 49 -4.92 -0.18 12.26
CA ASP A 49 -5.95 -0.78 11.41
C ASP A 49 -6.43 -2.08 12.07
N VAL A 50 -7.72 -2.39 11.96
CA VAL A 50 -8.34 -3.56 12.61
C VAL A 50 -7.60 -4.87 12.27
N ARG A 51 -7.15 -5.04 11.03
CA ARG A 51 -6.44 -6.25 10.58
C ARG A 51 -5.03 -6.34 11.17
N ILE A 52 -4.37 -5.19 11.32
CA ILE A 52 -3.04 -5.11 11.95
C ILE A 52 -3.19 -5.37 13.45
N PHE A 53 -4.22 -4.83 14.09
CA PHE A 53 -4.53 -5.08 15.50
C PHE A 53 -4.80 -6.57 15.76
N GLU A 54 -5.59 -7.24 14.93
CA GLU A 54 -5.86 -8.68 15.05
C GLU A 54 -4.56 -9.50 14.99
N PHE A 55 -3.67 -9.22 14.03
CA PHE A 55 -2.36 -9.86 13.97
C PHE A 55 -1.51 -9.58 15.22
N VAL A 56 -1.45 -8.31 15.67
CA VAL A 56 -0.70 -7.91 16.88
C VAL A 56 -1.24 -8.65 18.09
N HIS A 57 -2.55 -8.76 18.24
CA HIS A 57 -3.21 -9.48 19.32
C HIS A 57 -2.78 -10.95 19.35
N GLU A 58 -2.89 -11.65 18.22
CA GLU A 58 -2.49 -13.05 18.11
C GLU A 58 -0.99 -13.26 18.36
N ALA A 59 -0.15 -12.40 17.81
CA ALA A 59 1.31 -12.48 17.96
C ALA A 59 1.73 -12.27 19.43
N LEU A 60 1.17 -11.27 20.11
CA LEU A 60 1.47 -10.99 21.52
C LEU A 60 0.89 -12.04 22.48
N ASN A 61 -0.19 -12.71 22.08
CA ASN A 61 -0.70 -13.91 22.77
C ASN A 61 0.10 -15.19 22.46
N ARG A 62 1.16 -15.09 21.65
CA ARG A 62 2.07 -16.20 21.29
C ARG A 62 1.38 -17.34 20.56
N SER A 63 0.36 -17.01 19.74
CA SER A 63 -0.27 -17.97 18.85
C SER A 63 0.73 -18.51 17.82
N GLN A 64 0.69 -19.82 17.56
CA GLN A 64 1.58 -20.46 16.59
C GLN A 64 1.13 -20.30 15.14
N ASN A 65 -0.17 -20.09 14.93
CA ASN A 65 -0.76 -19.84 13.63
C ASN A 65 -1.32 -18.42 13.63
N LEU A 66 -0.73 -17.54 12.81
CA LEU A 66 -1.04 -16.12 12.80
C LEU A 66 -1.77 -15.78 11.49
N PRO A 67 -3.11 -15.78 11.47
CA PRO A 67 -3.86 -15.39 10.29
C PRO A 67 -3.71 -13.88 10.04
N VAL A 68 -3.51 -13.50 8.79
CA VAL A 68 -3.51 -12.10 8.35
C VAL A 68 -4.42 -11.98 7.15
N TYR A 69 -5.51 -11.24 7.28
CA TYR A 69 -6.43 -10.98 6.17
C TYR A 69 -6.07 -9.66 5.51
N LEU A 70 -5.57 -9.72 4.27
CA LEU A 70 -5.24 -8.51 3.54
C LEU A 70 -6.51 -7.79 3.04
N PRO A 71 -6.50 -6.44 2.97
CA PRO A 71 -7.60 -5.69 2.37
C PRO A 71 -7.92 -6.15 0.95
N LEU A 72 -9.20 -6.04 0.57
CA LEU A 72 -9.62 -6.26 -0.81
C LEU A 72 -9.10 -5.12 -1.69
N LEU A 73 -8.42 -5.48 -2.78
CA LEU A 73 -8.00 -4.56 -3.82
C LEU A 73 -8.81 -4.80 -5.09
N ALA A 74 -9.22 -3.72 -5.75
CA ALA A 74 -9.85 -3.80 -7.07
C ALA A 74 -8.77 -4.02 -8.11
N GLU A 75 -8.59 -5.27 -8.56
CA GLU A 75 -7.51 -5.68 -9.45
C GLU A 75 -8.01 -6.45 -10.69
N ASP A 76 -7.17 -6.58 -11.71
CA ASP A 76 -7.46 -7.35 -12.93
C ASP A 76 -7.50 -8.85 -12.61
N PRO A 77 -8.64 -9.53 -12.79
CA PRO A 77 -8.75 -10.95 -12.47
C PRO A 77 -7.81 -11.84 -13.30
N ASN A 78 -7.32 -11.35 -14.44
CA ASN A 78 -6.46 -12.11 -15.35
C ASN A 78 -4.97 -11.94 -15.05
N GLN A 79 -4.58 -11.05 -14.14
CA GLN A 79 -3.17 -10.82 -13.78
C GLN A 79 -2.79 -11.43 -12.43
N ALA A 80 -1.49 -11.52 -12.13
CA ALA A 80 -1.03 -11.88 -10.80
C ALA A 80 -1.54 -10.87 -9.76
N SER A 81 -1.80 -11.34 -8.53
CA SER A 81 -2.34 -10.48 -7.48
C SER A 81 -1.39 -9.31 -7.19
N ALA A 82 -1.96 -8.12 -7.02
CA ALA A 82 -1.29 -6.91 -6.60
C ALA A 82 -0.61 -7.07 -5.23
N TRP A 83 -1.12 -7.98 -4.39
CA TRP A 83 -0.48 -8.31 -3.11
C TRP A 83 0.87 -9.00 -3.25
N ASN A 84 1.27 -9.46 -4.44
CA ASN A 84 2.65 -9.91 -4.64
C ASN A 84 3.66 -8.75 -4.50
N ILE A 85 3.22 -7.50 -4.66
CA ILE A 85 4.07 -6.33 -4.45
C ILE A 85 4.36 -6.15 -2.95
N ALA A 86 5.61 -5.83 -2.62
CA ALA A 86 6.08 -5.49 -1.27
C ALA A 86 5.83 -6.60 -0.23
N GLN A 87 5.85 -7.87 -0.66
CA GLN A 87 5.70 -9.02 0.24
C GLN A 87 6.87 -9.11 1.23
N ASP A 88 8.07 -8.73 0.81
CA ASP A 88 9.27 -8.60 1.64
C ASP A 88 9.06 -7.63 2.82
N ILE A 89 8.45 -6.46 2.56
CA ILE A 89 8.12 -5.46 3.57
C ILE A 89 7.10 -6.00 4.57
N ARG A 90 6.07 -6.71 4.09
CA ARG A 90 5.10 -7.36 4.99
C ARG A 90 5.75 -8.46 5.81
N THR A 91 6.61 -9.26 5.20
CA THR A 91 7.36 -10.33 5.88
C THR A 91 8.23 -9.73 6.99
N LEU A 92 8.95 -8.64 6.71
CA LEU A 92 9.70 -7.89 7.72
C LEU A 92 8.78 -7.41 8.85
N ALA A 93 7.66 -6.79 8.52
CA ALA A 93 6.70 -6.29 9.51
C ALA A 93 6.21 -7.42 10.43
N TYR A 94 5.74 -8.54 9.88
CA TYR A 94 5.28 -9.68 10.67
C TYR A 94 6.37 -10.22 11.59
N SER A 95 7.59 -10.32 11.08
CA SER A 95 8.75 -10.86 11.80
C SER A 95 9.17 -10.00 13.00
N LEU A 96 8.70 -8.75 13.10
CA LEU A 96 8.92 -7.95 14.31
C LEU A 96 8.22 -8.57 15.52
N LEU A 97 7.01 -9.12 15.34
CA LEU A 97 6.15 -9.55 16.45
C LEU A 97 5.94 -11.06 16.50
N ALA A 98 6.01 -11.75 15.36
CA ALA A 98 5.87 -13.20 15.28
C ALA A 98 7.12 -13.91 15.83
N SER A 99 6.92 -15.03 16.52
CA SER A 99 8.03 -15.93 16.84
C SER A 99 8.57 -16.61 15.57
N SER A 100 9.87 -16.87 15.53
CA SER A 100 10.53 -17.65 14.47
C SER A 100 9.94 -19.06 14.29
N THR A 101 9.25 -19.60 15.31
CA THR A 101 8.58 -20.90 15.27
C THR A 101 7.16 -20.84 14.71
N SER A 102 6.56 -19.66 14.66
CA SER A 102 5.19 -19.45 14.21
C SER A 102 5.08 -19.51 12.69
N THR A 103 3.87 -19.77 12.21
CA THR A 103 3.51 -19.69 10.78
C THR A 103 2.52 -18.56 10.58
N ILE A 104 2.89 -17.59 9.74
CA ILE A 104 1.99 -16.51 9.34
C ILE A 104 1.22 -16.99 8.12
N ARG A 105 -0.11 -16.92 8.16
CA ARG A 105 -0.96 -17.29 7.03
C ARG A 105 -1.65 -16.07 6.47
N GLU A 106 -1.12 -15.58 5.36
CA GLU A 106 -1.63 -14.41 4.66
C GLU A 106 -2.76 -14.83 3.71
N TYR A 107 -3.96 -14.31 3.93
CA TYR A 107 -5.12 -14.53 3.09
C TYR A 107 -5.30 -13.34 2.15
N LYS A 108 -5.13 -13.59 0.85
CA LYS A 108 -5.41 -12.61 -0.20
C LYS A 108 -6.64 -13.02 -1.00
N ARG A 109 -7.51 -12.05 -1.27
CA ARG A 109 -8.69 -12.25 -2.12
C ARG A 109 -8.36 -11.77 -3.53
N LYS A 110 -8.58 -12.64 -4.52
CA LYS A 110 -8.48 -12.30 -5.94
C LYS A 110 -9.75 -12.75 -6.64
N ALA A 111 -10.43 -11.81 -7.28
CA ALA A 111 -11.74 -12.05 -7.89
C ALA A 111 -12.72 -12.73 -6.90
N GLN A 112 -13.19 -13.93 -7.23
CA GLN A 112 -14.08 -14.72 -6.37
C GLN A 112 -13.34 -15.70 -5.43
N GLY A 113 -12.02 -15.82 -5.56
CA GLY A 113 -11.21 -16.75 -4.76
C GLY A 113 -10.52 -16.08 -3.57
N ILE A 114 -10.34 -16.84 -2.50
CA ILE A 114 -9.45 -16.51 -1.39
C ILE A 114 -8.33 -17.56 -1.40
N SER A 115 -7.08 -17.11 -1.44
CA SER A 115 -5.92 -18.00 -1.38
C SER A 115 -5.09 -17.71 -0.14
N PRO A 116 -4.80 -18.73 0.69
CA PRO A 116 -3.82 -18.61 1.77
C PRO A 116 -2.39 -18.73 1.21
N GLN A 117 -1.47 -18.01 1.82
CA GLN A 117 -0.04 -18.12 1.60
C GLN A 117 0.66 -18.18 2.96
N ASP A 118 1.43 -19.24 3.18
CA ASP A 118 2.23 -19.36 4.40
C ASP A 118 3.53 -18.57 4.25
N ILE A 119 3.79 -17.71 5.24
CA ILE A 119 4.97 -16.85 5.34
C ILE A 119 5.75 -17.28 6.58
N ARG A 120 7.06 -17.49 6.39
CA ARG A 120 7.98 -17.76 7.49
C ARG A 120 8.58 -16.44 7.97
N PRO A 121 8.47 -16.12 9.27
CA PRO A 121 9.12 -14.93 9.81
C PRO A 121 10.63 -15.10 9.79
N TYR A 122 11.34 -13.97 9.70
CA TYR A 122 12.78 -13.92 9.91
C TYR A 122 13.14 -14.39 11.31
N SER A 123 14.30 -15.03 11.45
CA SER A 123 14.89 -15.30 12.76
C SER A 123 15.39 -14.00 13.39
N ASP A 124 15.59 -14.00 14.71
CA ASP A 124 16.14 -12.84 15.44
C ASP A 124 17.52 -12.41 14.89
N THR A 125 18.31 -13.35 14.39
CA THR A 125 19.63 -13.08 13.81
C THR A 125 19.55 -12.46 12.42
N ASP A 126 18.53 -12.82 11.64
CA ASP A 126 18.39 -12.38 10.25
C ASP A 126 17.57 -11.10 10.13
N LEU A 127 16.74 -10.77 11.12
CA LEU A 127 15.78 -9.65 11.09
C LEU A 127 16.42 -8.27 10.91
N HIS A 128 17.64 -8.08 11.42
CA HIS A 128 18.30 -6.77 11.38
C HIS A 128 18.72 -6.33 9.98
N ALA A 129 19.15 -7.26 9.11
CA ALA A 129 19.60 -6.94 7.76
C ALA A 129 18.48 -6.32 6.88
N PRO A 130 17.30 -6.95 6.71
CA PRO A 130 16.21 -6.37 5.94
C PRO A 130 15.65 -5.08 6.56
N ALA A 131 15.63 -4.99 7.91
CA ALA A 131 15.25 -3.74 8.58
C ALA A 131 16.19 -2.58 8.21
N LYS A 132 17.50 -2.84 8.20
CA LYS A 132 18.52 -1.84 7.85
C LYS A 132 18.48 -1.46 6.38
N GLU A 133 18.21 -2.42 5.50
CA GLU A 133 18.04 -2.15 4.07
C GLU A 133 16.89 -1.19 3.83
N ILE A 134 15.72 -1.45 4.42
CA ILE A 134 14.55 -0.60 4.28
C ILE A 134 14.76 0.79 4.91
N ASP A 135 15.37 0.87 6.09
CA ASP A 135 15.75 2.16 6.70
C ASP A 135 16.70 2.96 5.79
N GLY A 136 17.66 2.29 5.14
CA GLY A 136 18.55 2.91 4.16
C GLY A 136 17.79 3.43 2.92
N ARG A 137 16.85 2.65 2.39
CA ARG A 137 16.02 3.02 1.24
C ARG A 137 15.11 4.21 1.55
N VAL A 138 14.41 4.19 2.69
CA VAL A 138 13.54 5.29 3.14
C VAL A 138 14.37 6.55 3.43
N GLY A 139 15.51 6.41 4.10
CA GLY A 139 16.42 7.52 4.37
C GLY A 139 17.01 8.15 3.10
N GLY A 140 17.38 7.32 2.11
CA GLY A 140 17.84 7.78 0.80
C GLY A 140 16.75 8.54 0.04
N LEU A 141 15.54 7.99 0.03
CA LEU A 141 14.37 8.62 -0.56
C LEU A 141 14.08 9.98 0.08
N LEU A 142 14.07 10.09 1.41
CA LEU A 142 13.82 11.36 2.11
C LEU A 142 14.86 12.43 1.77
N LYS A 143 16.14 12.05 1.65
CA LYS A 143 17.21 12.97 1.23
C LYS A 143 17.00 13.46 -0.20
N TRP A 144 16.64 12.56 -1.12
CA TRP A 144 16.32 12.91 -2.51
C TRP A 144 15.07 13.79 -2.61
N ALA A 145 14.04 13.51 -1.81
CA ALA A 145 12.82 14.30 -1.78
C ALA A 145 13.07 15.72 -1.26
N LYS A 146 13.90 15.85 -0.23
CA LYS A 146 14.30 17.15 0.33
C LYS A 146 15.07 18.01 -0.67
N SER A 147 15.91 17.42 -1.53
CA SER A 147 16.65 18.18 -2.54
C SER A 147 15.75 18.69 -3.68
N LYS A 148 14.53 18.15 -3.79
CA LYS A 148 13.53 18.49 -4.81
C LYS A 148 12.28 19.19 -4.25
N ASP A 149 12.28 19.48 -2.96
CA ASP A 149 11.15 20.09 -2.23
C ASP A 149 9.80 19.37 -2.46
N LEU A 150 9.82 18.03 -2.40
CA LEU A 150 8.63 17.23 -2.66
C LEU A 150 7.68 17.22 -1.46
N ASN A 151 6.39 17.37 -1.73
CA ASN A 151 5.37 17.15 -0.70
C ASN A 151 5.32 15.66 -0.27
N PRO A 152 4.91 15.36 0.98
CA PRO A 152 4.90 13.98 1.49
C PRO A 152 4.00 13.01 0.70
N SER A 153 2.84 13.45 0.20
CA SER A 153 1.92 12.56 -0.53
C SER A 153 2.53 12.06 -1.84
N LEU A 154 3.18 12.97 -2.58
CA LEU A 154 3.91 12.65 -3.80
C LEU A 154 5.12 11.77 -3.51
N LEU A 155 5.88 12.09 -2.46
CA LEU A 155 7.02 11.30 -2.01
C LEU A 155 6.69 9.82 -1.83
N TRP A 156 5.65 9.52 -1.05
CA TRP A 156 5.29 8.13 -0.78
C TRP A 156 4.70 7.42 -1.99
N SER A 157 4.00 8.15 -2.87
CA SER A 157 3.54 7.61 -4.15
C SER A 157 4.72 7.22 -5.06
N LEU A 158 5.77 8.04 -5.09
CA LEU A 158 7.00 7.76 -5.83
C LEU A 158 7.80 6.61 -5.20
N PHE A 159 7.76 6.47 -3.88
CA PHE A 159 8.34 5.29 -3.22
C PHE A 159 7.57 4.01 -3.55
N ALA A 160 6.24 4.05 -3.52
CA ALA A 160 5.41 2.94 -3.95
C ALA A 160 5.70 2.55 -5.41
N LEU A 161 5.89 3.53 -6.30
CA LEU A 161 6.34 3.27 -7.67
C LEU A 161 7.67 2.50 -7.68
N SER A 162 8.66 2.89 -6.88
CA SER A 162 9.94 2.18 -6.83
C SER A 162 9.81 0.72 -6.40
N LEU A 163 8.89 0.43 -5.46
CA LEU A 163 8.58 -0.93 -5.02
C LEU A 163 7.89 -1.72 -6.12
N VAL A 164 6.91 -1.10 -6.80
CA VAL A 164 6.20 -1.73 -7.92
C VAL A 164 7.15 -2.06 -9.05
N LEU A 165 8.03 -1.14 -9.45
CA LEU A 165 8.98 -1.37 -10.54
C LEU A 165 10.00 -2.47 -10.23
N GLY A 166 10.44 -2.58 -8.96
CA GLY A 166 11.37 -3.63 -8.54
C GLY A 166 10.80 -5.06 -8.66
N GLU A 167 9.48 -5.20 -8.64
CA GLU A 167 8.76 -6.50 -8.66
C GLU A 167 8.17 -6.84 -10.04
N LEU A 168 8.21 -5.90 -10.99
CA LEU A 168 7.60 -6.10 -12.31
C LEU A 168 8.64 -6.49 -13.37
N ASN A 169 8.36 -7.60 -14.07
CA ASN A 169 9.12 -7.99 -15.26
C ASN A 169 8.96 -7.03 -16.44
N THR A 170 7.87 -6.25 -16.46
CA THR A 170 7.58 -5.29 -17.52
C THR A 170 7.08 -4.01 -16.90
N ALA A 171 7.82 -2.93 -17.10
CA ALA A 171 7.47 -1.65 -16.55
C ALA A 171 6.23 -1.05 -17.23
N PRO A 172 5.33 -0.42 -16.45
CA PRO A 172 4.21 0.32 -17.01
C PRO A 172 4.69 1.52 -17.84
N SER A 173 3.85 2.05 -18.71
CA SER A 173 4.18 3.25 -19.47
C SER A 173 4.15 4.49 -18.57
N LEU A 174 5.02 5.49 -18.84
CA LEU A 174 5.06 6.73 -18.08
C LEU A 174 3.70 7.45 -17.99
N PRO A 175 2.90 7.55 -19.07
CA PRO A 175 1.58 8.18 -18.98
C PRO A 175 0.65 7.44 -18.02
N LEU A 176 0.68 6.10 -18.00
CA LEU A 176 -0.14 5.31 -17.09
C LEU A 176 0.25 5.56 -15.63
N VAL A 177 1.56 5.58 -15.33
CA VAL A 177 2.07 5.89 -13.99
C VAL A 177 1.67 7.30 -13.55
N SER A 178 1.85 8.29 -14.43
CA SER A 178 1.48 9.69 -14.16
C SER A 178 0.00 9.80 -13.79
N ARG A 179 -0.87 9.10 -14.53
CA ARG A 179 -2.31 9.06 -14.24
C ARG A 179 -2.63 8.42 -12.90
N VAL A 180 -2.00 7.30 -12.57
CA VAL A 180 -2.22 6.62 -11.27
C VAL A 180 -1.79 7.52 -10.11
N ILE A 181 -0.62 8.15 -10.19
CA ILE A 181 -0.12 9.04 -9.12
C ILE A 181 -1.03 10.26 -8.94
N ASN A 182 -1.50 10.87 -10.04
CA ASN A 182 -2.40 12.03 -9.98
C ASN A 182 -3.89 11.67 -9.79
N ALA A 183 -4.21 10.40 -9.51
CA ALA A 183 -5.58 9.89 -9.43
C ALA A 183 -6.45 10.35 -10.62
N ASP A 184 -5.86 10.39 -11.82
CA ASP A 184 -6.55 10.72 -13.07
C ASP A 184 -7.23 9.47 -13.63
N PHE A 185 -8.34 9.10 -12.99
CA PHE A 185 -9.06 7.86 -13.21
C PHE A 185 -9.30 7.52 -14.69
N ASP A 186 -9.02 6.27 -15.04
CA ASP A 186 -9.68 5.59 -16.15
C ASP A 186 -10.24 4.24 -15.72
N TYR A 187 -11.10 3.68 -16.58
CA TYR A 187 -11.75 2.39 -16.37
C TYR A 187 -11.02 1.24 -17.09
N THR A 188 -9.73 1.42 -17.43
CA THR A 188 -8.96 0.38 -18.12
C THR A 188 -8.33 -0.58 -17.12
N TRP A 189 -8.24 -1.85 -17.48
CA TRP A 189 -7.59 -2.86 -16.63
C TRP A 189 -6.13 -2.53 -16.27
N PRO A 190 -5.29 -1.99 -17.17
CA PRO A 190 -3.92 -1.57 -16.80
C PRO A 190 -3.89 -0.53 -15.68
N PHE A 191 -4.79 0.45 -15.70
CA PHE A 191 -4.90 1.45 -14.64
C PHE A 191 -5.35 0.81 -13.33
N VAL A 192 -6.47 0.09 -13.36
CA VAL A 192 -7.03 -0.61 -12.18
C VAL A 192 -5.97 -1.49 -11.51
N GLN A 193 -5.26 -2.30 -12.31
CA GLN A 193 -4.20 -3.16 -11.81
C GLN A 193 -3.02 -2.37 -11.23
N LEU A 194 -2.58 -1.30 -11.89
CA LEU A 194 -1.46 -0.49 -11.40
C LEU A 194 -1.84 0.24 -10.10
N THR A 195 -3.05 0.79 -10.01
CA THR A 195 -3.59 1.38 -8.79
C THR A 195 -3.62 0.36 -7.66
N ALA A 196 -4.08 -0.87 -7.91
CA ALA A 196 -4.06 -1.95 -6.91
C ALA A 196 -2.63 -2.25 -6.43
N ARG A 197 -1.64 -2.28 -7.32
CA ARG A 197 -0.22 -2.50 -6.97
C ARG A 197 0.34 -1.38 -6.09
N PHE A 198 -0.01 -0.11 -6.38
CA PHE A 198 0.34 1.02 -5.53
C PHE A 198 -0.30 0.91 -4.15
N GLN A 199 -1.58 0.56 -4.10
CA GLN A 199 -2.31 0.34 -2.85
C GLN A 199 -1.69 -0.78 -2.01
N ALA A 200 -1.29 -1.90 -2.62
CA ALA A 200 -0.60 -2.99 -1.94
C ALA A 200 0.75 -2.55 -1.35
N ALA A 201 1.55 -1.81 -2.13
CA ALA A 201 2.83 -1.27 -1.68
C ALA A 201 2.65 -0.31 -0.48
N MET A 202 1.72 0.64 -0.60
CA MET A 202 1.44 1.63 0.45
C MET A 202 0.87 0.99 1.72
N TYR A 203 -0.02 0.00 1.59
CA TYR A 203 -0.52 -0.74 2.75
C TYR A 203 0.61 -1.51 3.46
N SER A 204 1.51 -2.13 2.69
CA SER A 204 2.65 -2.88 3.23
C SER A 204 3.58 -1.96 4.04
N LEU A 205 3.84 -0.75 3.55
CA LEU A 205 4.57 0.28 4.30
C LEU A 205 3.84 0.71 5.58
N ARG A 206 2.51 0.85 5.51
CA ARG A 206 1.70 1.14 6.70
C ARG A 206 1.80 0.03 7.74
N MET A 207 1.73 -1.24 7.33
CA MET A 207 1.92 -2.39 8.21
C MET A 207 3.27 -2.33 8.91
N LEU A 208 4.34 -2.09 8.16
CA LEU A 208 5.68 -1.95 8.71
C LEU A 208 5.78 -0.80 9.72
N LYS A 209 5.24 0.39 9.41
CA LYS A 209 5.22 1.54 10.32
C LYS A 209 4.52 1.17 11.64
N GLN A 210 3.32 0.61 11.56
CA GLN A 210 2.51 0.28 12.72
C GLN A 210 3.13 -0.85 13.56
N MET A 211 3.66 -1.90 12.93
CA MET A 211 4.35 -2.98 13.66
C MET A 211 5.66 -2.52 14.27
N THR A 212 6.37 -1.58 13.64
CA THR A 212 7.56 -0.92 14.22
C THR A 212 7.20 -0.15 15.49
N GLU A 213 6.11 0.62 15.47
CA GLU A 213 5.62 1.36 16.64
C GLU A 213 5.29 0.42 17.81
N ILE A 214 4.56 -0.66 17.53
CA ILE A 214 4.22 -1.66 18.55
C ILE A 214 5.47 -2.36 19.08
N TRP A 215 6.40 -2.76 18.20
CA TRP A 215 7.64 -3.40 18.61
C TRP A 215 8.46 -2.51 19.55
N LEU A 216 8.59 -1.22 19.24
CA LEU A 216 9.32 -0.25 20.06
C LEU A 216 8.67 -0.05 21.44
N ALA A 217 7.33 -0.12 21.50
CA ALA A 217 6.54 0.00 22.72
C ALA A 217 6.58 -1.25 23.60
N VAL A 218 6.67 -2.44 23.01
CA VAL A 218 6.85 -3.72 23.74
C VAL A 218 8.28 -3.88 24.24
N ASN A 219 9.27 -3.43 23.46
CA ASN A 219 10.69 -3.66 23.69
C ASN A 219 11.43 -2.42 24.21
N GLN A 220 10.80 -1.62 25.07
CA GLN A 220 11.33 -0.33 25.56
C GLN A 220 12.71 -0.44 26.22
N HIS A 221 12.94 -1.53 26.94
CA HIS A 221 14.17 -1.75 27.71
C HIS A 221 15.27 -2.48 26.93
N ILE A 222 14.98 -2.99 25.72
CA ILE A 222 15.97 -3.72 24.93
C ILE A 222 16.87 -2.73 24.21
N GLN A 223 18.16 -2.72 24.54
CA GLN A 223 19.16 -1.98 23.77
C GLN A 223 19.76 -2.90 22.71
N SER A 224 19.43 -2.66 21.43
CA SER A 224 19.94 -3.45 20.31
C SER A 224 20.13 -2.59 19.06
N LYS A 225 20.96 -3.06 18.13
CA LYS A 225 21.12 -2.42 16.81
C LYS A 225 19.77 -2.32 16.07
N LEU A 226 18.97 -3.38 16.16
CA LEU A 226 17.62 -3.43 15.62
C LEU A 226 16.74 -2.31 16.19
N ARG A 227 16.75 -2.06 17.50
CA ARG A 227 16.00 -0.95 18.09
C ARG A 227 16.42 0.40 17.51
N GLY A 228 17.73 0.64 17.33
CA GLY A 228 18.23 1.85 16.71
C GLY A 228 17.71 2.05 15.28
N THR A 229 17.77 0.99 14.47
CA THR A 229 17.23 0.97 13.10
C THR A 229 15.72 1.21 13.07
N LEU A 230 14.95 0.55 13.93
CA LEU A 230 13.50 0.68 14.01
C LEU A 230 13.07 2.07 14.49
N SER A 231 13.78 2.68 15.45
CA SER A 231 13.53 4.06 15.87
C SER A 231 13.81 5.06 14.75
N SER A 232 14.88 4.85 13.97
CA SER A 232 15.18 5.66 12.77
C SER A 232 14.04 5.54 11.75
N LEU A 233 13.64 4.31 11.43
CA LEU A 233 12.57 4.02 10.49
C LEU A 233 11.23 4.63 10.93
N GLN A 234 10.87 4.52 12.21
CA GLN A 234 9.66 5.13 12.77
C GLN A 234 9.65 6.65 12.54
N SER A 235 10.76 7.33 12.83
CA SER A 235 10.92 8.78 12.64
C SER A 235 10.81 9.17 11.16
N GLN A 236 11.47 8.42 10.28
CA GLN A 236 11.43 8.63 8.84
C GLN A 236 10.03 8.42 8.23
N MET A 237 9.27 7.44 8.74
CA MET A 237 7.92 7.10 8.28
C MET A 237 6.82 7.93 8.98
N ALA A 238 7.15 8.91 9.82
CA ALA A 238 6.18 9.70 10.57
C ALA A 238 5.15 10.41 9.67
N ASN A 239 5.58 10.86 8.49
CA ASN A 239 4.74 11.55 7.50
C ASN A 239 4.10 10.62 6.46
N LEU A 240 4.07 9.30 6.70
CA LEU A 240 3.33 8.36 5.85
C LEU A 240 1.83 8.71 5.90
N PRO A 241 1.13 8.88 4.76
CA PRO A 241 -0.25 9.35 4.77
C PRO A 241 -1.20 8.33 5.38
N ALA A 242 -2.40 8.77 5.78
CA ALA A 242 -3.44 7.87 6.26
C ALA A 242 -4.08 7.09 5.10
N ILE A 243 -4.82 6.01 5.39
CA ILE A 243 -5.50 5.21 4.36
C ILE A 243 -6.41 6.09 3.49
N ALA A 244 -7.16 7.01 4.12
CA ALA A 244 -8.04 7.94 3.43
C ALA A 244 -7.31 8.86 2.43
N ASP A 245 -6.02 9.11 2.65
CA ASP A 245 -5.19 9.95 1.77
C ASP A 245 -4.51 9.16 0.65
N MET A 246 -4.35 7.84 0.80
CA MET A 246 -3.62 6.97 -0.12
C MET A 246 -4.54 6.16 -1.05
N PHE A 247 -5.73 5.78 -0.57
CA PHE A 247 -6.61 4.83 -1.26
C PHE A 247 -7.73 5.59 -1.95
N PHE A 248 -7.47 5.99 -3.19
CA PHE A 248 -8.47 6.65 -4.01
C PHE A 248 -9.54 5.66 -4.48
N VAL A 249 -10.80 6.08 -4.39
CA VAL A 249 -11.96 5.30 -4.82
C VAL A 249 -12.48 5.85 -6.15
N PRO A 250 -12.82 5.00 -7.13
CA PRO A 250 -13.48 5.45 -8.36
C PRO A 250 -14.68 6.34 -8.06
N GLY A 251 -14.73 7.53 -8.68
CA GLY A 251 -15.77 8.54 -8.43
C GLY A 251 -15.35 9.66 -7.47
N GLN A 252 -14.20 9.57 -6.82
CA GLN A 252 -13.61 10.71 -6.13
C GLN A 252 -13.04 11.75 -7.12
N SER A 253 -13.01 13.01 -6.69
CA SER A 253 -12.38 14.09 -7.46
C SER A 253 -10.90 13.79 -7.71
N LYS A 254 -10.40 14.15 -8.90
CA LYS A 254 -8.98 14.05 -9.23
C LYS A 254 -8.15 14.79 -8.19
N ARG A 255 -7.02 14.20 -7.77
CA ARG A 255 -6.06 14.82 -6.86
C ARG A 255 -4.73 14.98 -7.57
N LEU A 256 -4.52 16.17 -8.14
CA LEU A 256 -3.25 16.52 -8.77
C LEU A 256 -2.17 16.66 -7.69
N LEU A 257 -1.25 15.69 -7.63
CA LEU A 257 -0.13 15.72 -6.67
C LEU A 257 1.08 16.51 -7.20
N ALA A 258 1.23 16.55 -8.52
CA ALA A 258 2.22 17.36 -9.23
C ALA A 258 1.76 17.66 -10.66
N ASP A 259 2.31 18.73 -11.23
CA ASP A 259 2.17 19.04 -12.65
C ASP A 259 2.74 17.91 -13.53
N HIS A 260 2.18 17.74 -14.73
CA HIS A 260 2.54 16.63 -15.62
C HIS A 260 4.03 16.60 -16.00
N GLU A 261 4.66 17.76 -16.29
CA GLU A 261 6.07 17.80 -16.69
C GLU A 261 7.00 17.49 -15.51
N GLN A 262 6.72 18.09 -14.34
CA GLN A 262 7.48 17.81 -13.12
C GLN A 262 7.36 16.34 -12.71
N LEU A 263 6.14 15.80 -12.71
CA LEU A 263 5.89 14.41 -12.34
C LEU A 263 6.59 13.44 -13.30
N LYS A 264 6.53 13.73 -14.61
CA LYS A 264 7.20 12.91 -15.62
C LYS A 264 8.71 12.83 -15.37
N ALA A 265 9.37 13.96 -15.11
CA ALA A 265 10.81 13.98 -14.81
C ALA A 265 11.15 13.15 -13.57
N LEU A 266 10.34 13.24 -12.50
CA LEU A 266 10.53 12.43 -11.29
C LEU A 266 10.35 10.93 -11.54
N ILE A 267 9.35 10.54 -12.34
CA ILE A 267 9.13 9.14 -12.71
C ILE A 267 10.31 8.62 -13.54
N GLU A 268 10.79 9.39 -14.51
CA GLU A 268 11.94 9.02 -15.34
C GLU A 268 13.22 8.80 -14.51
N GLU A 269 13.50 9.66 -13.53
CA GLU A 269 14.62 9.45 -12.59
C GLU A 269 14.51 8.10 -11.85
N ILE A 270 13.30 7.72 -11.41
CA ILE A 270 13.08 6.45 -10.71
C ILE A 270 13.29 5.27 -11.65
N TYR A 271 12.80 5.34 -12.89
CA TYR A 271 13.01 4.30 -13.90
C TYR A 271 14.50 4.08 -14.15
N VAL A 272 15.26 5.16 -14.33
CA VAL A 272 16.71 5.12 -14.51
C VAL A 272 17.40 4.52 -13.28
N SER A 273 16.99 4.90 -12.06
CA SER A 273 17.61 4.39 -10.84
C SER A 273 17.45 2.88 -10.63
N ILE A 274 16.37 2.30 -11.16
CA ILE A 274 16.05 0.86 -11.07
C ILE A 274 16.62 0.09 -12.29
N GLY A 275 17.18 0.79 -13.28
CA GLY A 275 17.71 0.16 -14.49
C GLY A 275 16.64 -0.26 -15.49
N VAL A 276 15.45 0.34 -15.41
CA VAL A 276 14.36 0.10 -16.36
C VAL A 276 14.52 1.06 -17.54
N GLU A 277 14.66 0.51 -18.74
CA GLU A 277 14.59 1.33 -19.95
C GLU A 277 13.19 1.97 -20.06
N VAL A 278 13.17 3.30 -20.11
CA VAL A 278 11.94 4.05 -20.39
C VAL A 278 11.47 3.63 -21.77
N ALA A 279 10.37 2.89 -21.83
CA ALA A 279 9.70 2.59 -23.09
C ALA A 279 9.25 3.92 -23.71
N THR A 280 10.11 4.50 -24.55
CA THR A 280 9.74 5.62 -25.41
C THR A 280 8.50 5.18 -26.15
N GLU A 281 7.40 5.94 -26.02
CA GLU A 281 6.12 5.59 -26.62
C GLU A 281 6.37 5.18 -28.08
N GLN A 282 6.27 3.88 -28.36
CA GLN A 282 6.14 3.43 -29.73
C GLN A 282 4.75 3.85 -30.15
N VAL A 283 4.63 5.11 -30.58
CA VAL A 283 3.49 5.58 -31.35
C VAL A 283 3.37 4.58 -32.48
N SER A 284 2.36 3.71 -32.39
CA SER A 284 2.07 2.67 -33.38
C SER A 284 2.35 3.22 -34.77
N ASN A 285 3.09 2.50 -35.61
CA ASN A 285 3.39 2.91 -36.98
C ASN A 285 2.13 3.36 -37.73
N LYS A 286 0.95 2.83 -37.35
CA LYS A 286 -0.36 3.24 -37.84
C LYS A 286 -0.77 4.66 -37.42
N LYS A 287 -0.50 5.06 -36.18
CA LYS A 287 -0.77 6.42 -35.63
C LYS A 287 0.24 7.44 -36.16
N LYS A 288 1.54 7.09 -36.28
CA LYS A 288 2.55 7.92 -36.98
C LYS A 288 2.17 8.15 -38.45
N LYS A 289 1.78 7.09 -39.17
CA LYS A 289 1.35 7.19 -40.58
C LYS A 289 0.06 8.02 -40.74
N ARG A 290 -0.86 7.96 -39.78
CA ARG A 290 -2.09 8.77 -39.77
C ARG A 290 -1.78 10.25 -39.52
N GLN A 291 -0.93 10.57 -38.54
CA GLN A 291 -0.52 11.94 -38.25
C GLN A 291 0.30 12.56 -39.39
N ALA A 292 1.19 11.80 -40.02
CA ALA A 292 1.95 12.26 -41.19
C ALA A 292 1.03 12.58 -42.40
N ARG A 293 0.04 11.72 -42.68
CA ARG A 293 -0.96 11.96 -43.74
C ARG A 293 -1.83 13.19 -43.47
N GLU A 294 -2.15 13.43 -42.21
CA GLU A 294 -2.97 14.58 -41.82
C GLU A 294 -2.19 15.90 -41.90
N ALA A 295 -0.91 15.89 -41.51
CA ALA A 295 0.00 17.02 -41.70
C ALA A 295 0.22 17.34 -43.19
N GLU A 296 0.41 16.32 -44.03
CA GLU A 296 0.56 16.49 -45.48
C GLU A 296 -0.72 17.06 -46.12
N ARG A 297 -1.90 16.59 -45.69
CA ARG A 297 -3.20 17.09 -46.17
C ARG A 297 -3.44 18.55 -45.77
N LYS A 298 -2.98 18.96 -44.59
CA LYS A 298 -3.02 20.37 -44.16
C LYS A 298 -2.06 21.21 -44.99
N LYS A 299 -0.82 20.76 -45.22
CA LYS A 299 0.18 21.46 -46.04
C LYS A 299 -0.32 21.72 -47.47
N ARG A 300 -0.89 20.71 -48.14
CA ARG A 300 -1.45 20.86 -49.50
C ARG A 300 -2.63 21.84 -49.55
N LYS A 301 -3.48 21.87 -48.51
CA LYS A 301 -4.58 22.86 -48.43
C LYS A 301 -4.06 24.29 -48.26
N THR A 302 -2.95 24.48 -47.56
CA THR A 302 -2.33 25.80 -47.39
C THR A 302 -1.68 26.28 -48.69
N GLU A 303 -0.99 25.39 -49.41
CA GLU A 303 -0.36 25.69 -50.70
C GLU A 303 -1.40 26.01 -51.80
N GLN A 304 -2.53 25.29 -51.85
CA GLN A 304 -3.62 25.59 -52.78
C GLN A 304 -4.28 26.95 -52.50
N ARG A 305 -4.42 27.35 -51.23
CA ARG A 305 -4.95 28.67 -50.86
C ARG A 305 -4.01 29.82 -51.23
N GLN A 306 -2.70 29.58 -51.25
CA GLN A 306 -1.70 30.56 -51.67
C GLN A 306 -1.63 30.70 -53.20
N GLN A 307 -1.88 29.63 -53.95
CA GLN A 307 -1.96 29.68 -55.43
C GLN A 307 -3.26 30.31 -55.94
N SER A 308 -4.37 30.23 -55.21
CA SER A 308 -5.64 30.90 -55.56
C SER A 308 -5.69 32.39 -55.19
N SER A 309 -4.60 32.94 -54.64
CA SER A 309 -4.46 34.33 -54.19
C SER A 309 -3.47 35.14 -55.05
N ARG A 310 -2.99 34.58 -56.17
CA ARG A 310 -2.23 35.26 -57.22
C ARG A 310 -3.07 35.32 -58.48
#